data_AF-E3ZU48-F1
#
_entry.id   AF-E3ZU48-F1
#
_cell.length_a   1.000
_cell.length_b   1.000
_cell.length_c   1.000
_cell.angle_alpha   90.00
_cell.angle_beta   90.00
_cell.angle_gamma   90.00
#
_symmetry.space_group_name_H-M   'P 1'
#
loop_
_entity.id
_entity.type
_entity.pdbx_description
1 polymer ?
#
loop_
_entity_poly.entity_id
_entity_poly.type
_entity_poly.pdbx_seq_one_letter_code
_entity_poly.pdbx_strand_id
1 'polypeptide(L)'
;AVSKAFAAIIPALVALYVVGIIDWAFFKITNMDVITWISKTIQEPLLSLSQGYGAVLLVTFLVQLLWFFGIHGPNVLAPVLESLWGTAQLQNISAAQEGVKLPFEWVRGSFDAYVWMGGSGGTLVLIIALLMFSKRADARTVAKLSLAPGIFNINEPIMFGLPIVLNTIYLIPFIIAPMVMVTIAYFATTLGLVGPVKIAVVWVMPPLLNSFLATGGDWMAPVISLINMVVAFLIWVPFVITANRVGVPEEEMKA
;
A
#
# COMPACT_ATOMS: atom_id res chain seq x y z
N ALA A 1 35.47 14.37 15.79
CA ALA A 1 34.06 14.20 16.21
C ALA A 1 33.63 15.29 17.20
N VAL A 2 34.32 15.44 18.34
CA VAL A 2 33.95 16.41 19.41
C VAL A 2 33.85 17.86 18.93
N SER A 3 34.84 18.38 18.20
CA SER A 3 34.82 19.76 17.66
C SER A 3 33.61 20.06 16.76
N LYS A 4 33.13 19.08 15.96
CA LYS A 4 31.92 19.25 15.13
C LYS A 4 30.65 19.37 15.98
N ALA A 5 30.58 18.62 17.09
CA ALA A 5 29.46 18.73 18.02
C ALA A 5 29.43 20.11 18.70
N PHE A 6 30.58 20.63 19.16
CA PHE A 6 30.67 21.97 19.75
C PHE A 6 30.36 23.09 18.74
N ALA A 7 30.83 22.97 17.50
CA ALA A 7 30.53 23.94 16.45
C ALA A 7 29.02 23.99 16.09
N ALA A 8 28.29 22.90 16.28
CA ALA A 8 26.85 22.84 16.02
C ALA A 8 25.98 23.48 17.12
N ILE A 9 26.53 23.75 18.31
CA ILE A 9 25.77 24.30 19.45
C ILE A 9 25.22 25.68 19.12
N ILE A 10 26.04 26.58 18.57
CA ILE A 10 25.60 27.95 18.27
C ILE A 10 24.51 27.97 17.20
N PRO A 11 24.66 27.31 16.03
CA PRO A 11 23.57 27.19 15.05
C PRO A 11 22.30 26.56 15.61
N ALA A 12 22.41 25.50 16.42
CA ALA A 12 21.25 24.84 17.02
C ALA A 12 20.53 25.77 18.01
N LEU A 13 21.28 26.49 18.85
CA LEU A 13 20.73 27.46 19.80
C LEU A 13 19.97 28.58 19.08
N VAL A 14 20.58 29.15 18.03
CA VAL A 14 19.93 30.18 17.20
C VAL A 14 18.66 29.63 16.55
N ALA A 15 18.71 28.43 15.96
CA ALA A 15 17.54 27.81 15.36
C ALA A 15 16.41 27.59 16.39
N LEU A 16 16.74 27.10 17.59
CA LEU A 16 15.76 26.91 18.67
C LEU A 16 15.11 28.23 19.10
N TYR A 17 15.89 29.30 19.29
CA TYR A 17 15.33 30.60 19.63
C TYR A 17 14.47 31.17 18.50
N VAL A 18 14.90 31.05 17.25
CA VAL A 18 14.13 31.54 16.10
C VAL A 18 12.79 30.79 16.01
N VAL A 19 12.81 29.46 16.04
CA VAL A 19 11.57 28.65 15.98
C VAL A 19 10.69 28.91 17.21
N GLY A 20 11.27 29.00 18.41
CA GLY A 20 10.52 29.28 19.63
C GLY A 20 9.90 30.67 19.67
N ILE A 21 10.59 31.69 19.15
CA ILE A 21 10.04 33.05 19.04
C ILE A 21 8.90 33.07 18.01
N ILE A 22 9.06 32.38 16.88
CA ILE A 22 7.98 32.25 15.88
C ILE A 22 6.76 31.59 16.50
N ASP A 23 6.93 30.45 17.19
CA ASP A 23 5.84 29.73 17.84
C ASP A 23 5.16 30.57 18.93
N TRP A 24 5.93 31.24 19.77
CA TRP A 24 5.40 32.15 20.80
C TRP A 24 4.63 33.33 20.18
N ALA A 25 5.17 33.98 19.15
CA ALA A 25 4.51 35.09 18.48
C ALA A 25 3.21 34.63 17.79
N PHE A 26 3.25 33.46 17.16
CA PHE A 26 2.08 32.83 16.55
C PHE A 26 1.01 32.50 17.58
N PHE A 27 1.39 31.93 18.73
CA PHE A 27 0.50 31.66 19.85
C PHE A 27 -0.16 32.94 20.38
N LYS A 28 0.56 34.06 20.47
CA LYS A 28 -0.02 35.34 20.90
C LYS A 28 -1.10 35.88 19.97
N ILE A 29 -1.07 35.52 18.69
CA ILE A 29 -2.04 35.98 17.69
C ILE A 29 -3.22 35.01 17.56
N THR A 30 -2.93 33.70 17.57
CA THR A 30 -3.92 32.66 17.23
C THR A 30 -4.46 31.88 18.43
N ASN A 31 -3.84 32.05 19.60
CA ASN A 31 -4.09 31.29 20.82
C ASN A 31 -3.88 29.76 20.65
N MET A 32 -3.08 29.35 19.66
CA MET A 32 -2.66 27.98 19.39
C MET A 32 -1.17 27.97 19.06
N ASP A 33 -0.45 26.92 19.48
CA ASP A 33 0.91 26.69 19.00
C ASP A 33 0.87 26.29 17.52
N VAL A 34 1.99 26.48 16.82
CA VAL A 34 2.10 26.25 15.38
C VAL A 34 1.77 24.80 15.01
N ILE A 35 2.16 23.82 15.84
CA ILE A 35 1.90 22.41 15.57
C ILE A 35 0.40 22.12 15.68
N THR A 36 -0.26 22.58 16.73
CA THR A 36 -1.71 22.46 16.90
C THR A 36 -2.47 23.13 15.77
N TRP A 37 -2.03 24.33 15.34
CA TRP A 37 -2.66 25.01 14.21
C TRP A 37 -2.50 24.25 12.89
N ILE A 38 -1.31 23.73 12.59
CA ILE A 38 -1.06 22.89 11.42
C ILE A 38 -1.94 21.64 11.49
N SER A 39 -2.01 20.98 12.65
CA SER A 39 -2.80 19.77 12.83
C SER A 39 -4.28 20.04 12.55
N LYS A 40 -4.87 21.06 13.18
CA LYS A 40 -6.30 21.39 12.99
C LYS A 40 -6.65 21.95 11.62
N THR A 41 -5.78 22.77 11.03
CA THR A 41 -6.10 23.51 9.81
C THR A 41 -5.74 22.74 8.54
N ILE A 42 -4.72 21.89 8.61
CA ILE A 42 -4.17 21.19 7.45
C ILE A 42 -4.32 19.68 7.61
N GLN A 43 -3.82 19.10 8.71
CA GLN A 43 -3.77 17.65 8.86
C GLN A 43 -5.16 17.03 9.02
N GLU A 44 -5.99 17.52 9.93
CA GLU A 44 -7.33 16.99 10.22
C GLU A 44 -8.26 17.00 8.99
N PRO A 45 -8.37 18.10 8.21
CA PRO A 45 -9.18 18.10 6.99
C PRO A 45 -8.67 17.12 5.93
N LEU A 46 -7.34 17.05 5.73
CA LEU A 46 -6.75 16.11 4.78
C LEU A 46 -6.91 14.66 5.23
N LEU A 47 -6.78 14.40 6.53
CA LEU A 47 -7.01 13.09 7.13
C LEU A 47 -8.47 12.66 6.96
N SER A 48 -9.42 13.57 7.23
CA SER A 48 -10.85 13.31 7.01
C SER A 48 -11.13 13.00 5.54
N LEU A 49 -10.58 13.79 4.61
CA LEU A 49 -10.71 13.56 3.17
C LEU A 49 -10.11 12.21 2.75
N SER A 50 -8.98 11.81 3.35
CA SER A 50 -8.28 10.56 3.02
C SER A 50 -9.07 9.30 3.39
N GLN A 51 -10.06 9.41 4.27
CA GLN A 51 -10.94 8.30 4.65
C GLN A 51 -11.98 7.96 3.58
N GLY A 52 -12.24 8.88 2.64
CA GLY A 52 -13.19 8.63 1.56
C GLY A 52 -12.71 7.53 0.61
N TYR A 53 -13.63 6.66 0.19
CA TYR A 53 -13.39 5.60 -0.81
C TYR A 53 -12.61 6.11 -2.04
N GLY A 54 -12.99 7.28 -2.57
CA GLY A 54 -12.33 7.90 -3.72
C GLY A 54 -10.85 8.24 -3.46
N ALA A 55 -10.48 8.65 -2.24
CA ALA A 55 -9.09 8.94 -1.89
C ALA A 55 -8.26 7.66 -1.80
N VAL A 56 -8.82 6.60 -1.19
CA VAL A 56 -8.18 5.27 -1.10
C VAL A 56 -7.98 4.65 -2.48
N LEU A 57 -8.98 4.76 -3.37
CA LEU A 57 -8.86 4.38 -4.77
C LEU A 57 -7.79 5.21 -5.50
N LEU A 58 -7.81 6.53 -5.36
CA LEU A 58 -6.89 7.42 -6.07
C LEU A 58 -5.44 7.11 -5.69
N VAL A 59 -5.12 6.96 -4.41
CA VAL A 59 -3.75 6.64 -4.00
C VAL A 59 -3.32 5.28 -4.52
N THR A 60 -4.23 4.30 -4.53
CA THR A 60 -3.98 2.98 -5.12
C THR A 60 -3.77 3.09 -6.63
N PHE A 61 -4.52 3.91 -7.35
CA PHE A 61 -4.27 4.14 -8.76
C PHE A 61 -2.88 4.75 -9.01
N LEU A 62 -2.51 5.76 -8.22
CA LEU A 62 -1.23 6.47 -8.36
C LEU A 62 -0.03 5.57 -8.08
N VAL A 63 -0.12 4.71 -7.05
CA VAL A 63 0.93 3.72 -6.75
C VAL A 63 1.20 2.84 -7.97
N GLN A 64 0.15 2.35 -8.62
CA GLN A 64 0.23 1.45 -9.76
C GLN A 64 0.71 2.18 -11.01
N LEU A 65 0.25 3.41 -11.21
CA LEU A 65 0.69 4.26 -12.31
C LEU A 65 2.20 4.56 -12.22
N LEU A 66 2.70 4.89 -11.03
CA LEU A 66 4.14 5.12 -10.82
C LEU A 66 4.95 3.85 -11.12
N TRP A 67 4.48 2.69 -10.63
CA TRP A 67 5.13 1.41 -10.90
C TRP A 67 5.14 1.04 -12.38
N PHE A 68 4.10 1.39 -13.14
CA PHE A 68 4.10 1.19 -14.58
C PHE A 68 5.26 1.92 -15.27
N PHE A 69 5.66 3.09 -14.76
CA PHE A 69 6.84 3.82 -15.23
C PHE A 69 8.15 3.38 -14.55
N GLY A 70 8.14 2.30 -13.76
CA GLY A 70 9.33 1.78 -13.07
C GLY A 70 9.70 2.56 -11.81
N ILE A 71 8.84 3.46 -11.34
CA ILE A 71 9.02 4.24 -10.12
C ILE A 71 8.32 3.51 -8.97
N HIS A 72 9.03 3.27 -7.88
CA HIS A 72 8.50 2.51 -6.74
C HIS A 72 7.37 3.29 -6.02
N GLY A 73 6.12 3.08 -6.44
CA GLY A 73 4.95 3.86 -6.04
C GLY A 73 4.77 4.04 -4.53
N PRO A 74 4.81 2.98 -3.70
CA PRO A 74 4.67 3.12 -2.25
C PRO A 74 5.76 3.97 -1.60
N ASN A 75 6.98 3.97 -2.16
CA ASN A 75 8.11 4.71 -1.59
C ASN A 75 8.02 6.19 -1.96
N VAL A 76 7.62 6.50 -3.20
CA VAL A 76 7.41 7.89 -3.62
C VAL A 76 6.25 8.53 -2.88
N LEU A 77 5.17 7.77 -2.66
CA LEU A 77 4.00 8.26 -1.94
C LEU A 77 4.07 8.06 -0.42
N ALA A 78 5.17 7.53 0.12
CA ALA A 78 5.32 7.28 1.55
C ALA A 78 5.01 8.52 2.43
N PRO A 79 5.48 9.74 2.11
CA PRO A 79 5.14 10.91 2.92
C PRO A 79 3.63 11.17 3.02
N VAL A 80 2.88 10.92 1.94
CA VAL A 80 1.42 11.07 1.92
C VAL A 80 0.75 9.91 2.64
N LEU A 81 1.22 8.68 2.40
CA LEU A 81 0.68 7.47 3.02
C LEU A 81 0.80 7.52 4.54
N GLU A 82 1.97 7.88 5.05
CA GLU A 82 2.25 7.90 6.49
C GLU A 82 1.62 9.12 7.19
N SER A 83 1.62 10.30 6.55
CA SER A 83 1.01 11.49 7.18
C SER A 83 -0.51 11.38 7.33
N LEU A 84 -1.19 10.68 6.41
CA LEU A 84 -2.64 10.51 6.44
C LEU A 84 -3.02 9.18 7.09
N TRP A 85 -2.78 8.06 6.41
CA TRP A 85 -3.22 6.75 6.89
C TRP A 85 -2.31 6.17 7.98
N GLY A 86 -1.05 6.59 8.07
CA GLY A 86 -0.15 6.24 9.18
C GLY A 86 -0.58 6.91 10.49
N THR A 87 -0.94 8.20 10.44
CA THR A 87 -1.59 8.90 11.56
C THR A 87 -2.87 8.19 12.00
N ALA A 88 -3.74 7.83 11.05
CA ALA A 88 -4.96 7.08 11.33
C ALA A 88 -4.68 5.73 12.02
N GLN A 89 -3.63 5.02 11.57
CA GLN A 89 -3.21 3.75 12.16
C GLN A 89 -2.77 3.91 13.61
N LEU A 90 -1.97 4.94 13.92
CA LEU A 90 -1.53 5.21 15.29
C LEU A 90 -2.72 5.49 16.22
N GLN A 91 -3.72 6.25 15.75
CA GLN A 91 -4.93 6.51 16.52
C GLN A 91 -5.77 5.24 16.75
N ASN A 92 -5.91 4.36 15.74
CA ASN A 92 -6.55 3.05 15.92
C ASN A 92 -5.80 2.16 16.91
N ILE A 93 -4.47 2.14 16.87
CA ILE A 93 -3.65 1.36 17.82
C ILE A 93 -3.87 1.86 19.25
N SER A 94 -3.85 3.18 19.48
CA SER A 94 -4.11 3.77 20.80
C SER A 94 -5.52 3.41 21.30
N ALA A 95 -6.52 3.60 20.44
CA ALA A 95 -7.91 3.27 20.78
C ALA A 95 -8.09 1.78 21.12
N ALA A 96 -7.42 0.88 20.40
CA ALA A 96 -7.45 -0.55 20.68
C ALA A 96 -6.79 -0.92 22.02
N GLN A 97 -5.67 -0.27 22.36
CA GLN A 97 -4.97 -0.46 23.64
C GLN A 97 -5.81 0.02 24.82
N GLU A 98 -6.56 1.10 24.63
CA GLU A 98 -7.50 1.65 25.62
C GLU A 98 -8.83 0.88 25.68
N GLY A 99 -9.07 -0.05 24.75
CA GLY A 99 -10.32 -0.81 24.67
C GLY A 99 -11.53 0.02 24.25
N VAL A 100 -11.30 1.15 23.56
CA VAL A 100 -12.36 2.05 23.07
C VAL A 100 -12.63 1.84 21.58
N LYS A 101 -13.68 2.49 21.07
CA LYS A 101 -14.07 2.41 19.66
C LYS A 101 -12.95 2.94 18.76
N LEU A 102 -12.63 2.19 17.70
CA LEU A 102 -11.65 2.61 16.70
C LEU A 102 -12.18 3.81 15.90
N PRO A 103 -11.39 4.91 15.77
CA PRO A 103 -11.83 6.11 15.06
C PRO A 103 -11.85 5.98 13.53
N PHE A 104 -11.06 5.06 12.95
CA PHE A 104 -10.96 4.91 11.49
C PHE A 104 -11.23 3.48 11.02
N GLU A 105 -11.92 3.40 9.89
CA GLU A 105 -12.20 2.13 9.21
C GLU A 105 -11.02 1.72 8.29
N TRP A 106 -10.31 2.70 7.70
CA TRP A 106 -9.20 2.44 6.78
C TRP A 106 -7.91 3.16 7.21
N VAL A 107 -6.84 2.39 7.40
CA VAL A 107 -5.55 2.90 7.88
C VAL A 107 -4.39 2.36 7.03
N ARG A 108 -3.14 2.74 7.34
CA ARG A 108 -1.97 2.42 6.50
C ARG A 108 -1.79 0.91 6.30
N GLY A 109 -2.00 0.12 7.34
CA GLY A 109 -1.92 -1.34 7.30
C GLY A 109 -3.06 -2.00 6.52
N SER A 110 -4.18 -1.31 6.25
CA SER A 110 -5.28 -1.84 5.44
C SER A 110 -4.83 -2.13 3.99
N PHE A 111 -3.94 -1.29 3.45
CA PHE A 111 -3.35 -1.52 2.12
C PHE A 111 -2.51 -2.81 2.09
N ASP A 112 -1.67 -3.03 3.10
CA ASP A 112 -0.80 -4.21 3.20
C ASP A 112 -1.61 -5.49 3.48
N ALA A 113 -2.66 -5.39 4.31
CA ALA A 113 -3.51 -6.52 4.70
C ALA A 113 -4.39 -7.03 3.54
N TYR A 114 -4.91 -6.12 2.70
CA TYR A 114 -5.99 -6.46 1.77
C TYR A 114 -5.70 -6.18 0.29
N VAL A 115 -4.67 -5.40 -0.06
CA VAL A 115 -4.50 -4.88 -1.43
C VAL A 115 -3.12 -5.23 -1.99
N TRP A 116 -2.05 -4.91 -1.28
CA TRP A 116 -0.66 -5.05 -1.75
C TRP A 116 -0.10 -6.45 -1.49
N MET A 117 -0.90 -7.45 -1.84
CA MET A 117 -0.55 -8.86 -1.66
C MET A 117 0.43 -9.30 -2.73
N GLY A 118 1.59 -9.76 -2.29
CA GLY A 118 2.71 -10.03 -3.18
C GLY A 118 3.46 -8.80 -3.65
N GLY A 119 3.22 -7.63 -3.04
CA GLY A 119 3.74 -6.33 -3.43
C GLY A 119 2.67 -5.49 -4.13
N SER A 120 3.07 -4.61 -5.04
CA SER A 120 2.10 -3.78 -5.77
C SER A 120 1.40 -4.58 -6.88
N GLY A 121 0.09 -4.34 -7.07
CA GLY A 121 -0.70 -4.94 -8.16
C GLY A 121 -1.26 -6.35 -7.91
N GLY A 122 -1.13 -6.89 -6.69
CA GLY A 122 -1.55 -8.27 -6.42
C GLY A 122 -0.60 -9.31 -7.05
N THR A 123 0.69 -8.99 -7.14
CA THR A 123 1.67 -9.73 -7.95
C THR A 123 1.94 -11.17 -7.49
N LEU A 124 1.67 -11.52 -6.23
CA LEU A 124 1.72 -12.92 -5.78
C LEU A 124 0.71 -13.77 -6.56
N VAL A 125 -0.46 -13.18 -6.82
CA VAL A 125 -1.53 -13.83 -7.56
C VAL A 125 -1.17 -13.95 -9.04
N LEU A 126 -0.50 -12.94 -9.62
CA LEU A 126 0.08 -13.04 -10.95
C LEU A 126 1.11 -14.17 -11.04
N ILE A 127 2.02 -14.28 -10.06
CA ILE A 127 3.02 -15.37 -10.02
C ILE A 127 2.32 -16.73 -10.06
N ILE A 128 1.28 -16.92 -9.24
CA ILE A 128 0.46 -18.13 -9.23
C ILE A 128 -0.19 -18.37 -10.61
N ALA A 129 -0.79 -17.34 -11.22
CA ALA A 129 -1.38 -17.43 -12.55
C ALA A 129 -0.37 -17.81 -13.64
N LEU A 130 0.84 -17.25 -13.61
CA LEU A 130 1.92 -17.58 -14.54
C LEU A 130 2.38 -19.04 -14.39
N LEU A 131 2.52 -19.52 -13.15
CA LEU A 131 2.94 -20.90 -12.89
C LEU A 131 1.93 -21.94 -13.41
N MET A 132 0.64 -21.60 -13.39
CA MET A 132 -0.44 -22.47 -13.84
C MET A 132 -0.75 -22.36 -15.34
N PHE A 133 -0.80 -21.14 -15.90
CA PHE A 133 -1.34 -20.92 -17.25
C PHE A 133 -0.31 -20.41 -18.27
N SER A 134 0.88 -20.01 -17.86
CA SER A 134 1.89 -19.59 -18.82
C SER A 134 2.47 -20.80 -19.57
N LYS A 135 2.54 -20.69 -20.89
CA LYS A 135 3.23 -21.65 -21.77
C LYS A 135 4.68 -21.25 -22.05
N ARG A 136 5.03 -20.00 -21.73
CA ARG A 136 6.32 -19.37 -21.97
C ARG A 136 7.36 -19.76 -20.92
N ALA A 137 8.46 -20.39 -21.35
CA ALA A 137 9.49 -20.90 -20.46
C ALA A 137 10.20 -19.79 -19.66
N ASP A 138 10.45 -18.64 -20.29
CA ASP A 138 11.00 -17.42 -19.68
C ASP A 138 10.08 -16.91 -18.56
N ALA A 139 8.79 -16.72 -18.85
CA ALA A 139 7.81 -16.22 -17.90
C ALA A 139 7.64 -17.15 -16.68
N ARG A 140 7.62 -18.47 -16.91
CA ARG A 140 7.56 -19.46 -15.81
C ARG A 140 8.82 -19.46 -14.97
N THR A 141 9.99 -19.24 -15.57
CA THR A 141 11.27 -19.17 -14.86
C THR A 141 11.30 -17.99 -13.92
N VAL A 142 10.92 -16.81 -14.41
CA VAL A 142 10.79 -15.60 -13.58
C VAL A 142 9.78 -15.82 -12.45
N ALA A 143 8.62 -16.42 -12.74
CA ALA A 143 7.60 -16.69 -11.72
C ALA A 143 8.13 -17.60 -10.60
N LYS A 144 8.91 -18.64 -10.93
CA LYS A 144 9.55 -19.52 -9.92
C LYS A 144 10.53 -18.77 -9.04
N LEU A 145 11.39 -17.94 -9.64
CA LEU A 145 12.36 -17.12 -8.91
C LEU A 145 11.69 -16.05 -8.04
N SER A 146 10.53 -15.57 -8.47
CA SER A 146 9.77 -14.52 -7.78
C SER A 146 8.85 -15.04 -6.68
N LEU A 147 8.57 -16.35 -6.63
CA LEU A 147 7.60 -16.90 -5.69
C LEU A 147 7.98 -16.69 -4.22
N ALA A 148 9.22 -17.02 -3.85
CA ALA A 148 9.70 -16.84 -2.49
C ALA A 148 9.62 -15.36 -2.03
N PRO A 149 10.21 -14.38 -2.76
CA PRO A 149 10.06 -12.97 -2.40
C PRO A 149 8.58 -12.51 -2.45
N GLY A 150 7.80 -13.00 -3.41
CA GLY A 150 6.38 -12.68 -3.54
C GLY A 150 5.52 -13.13 -2.34
N ILE A 151 5.84 -14.25 -1.69
CA ILE A 151 5.15 -14.66 -0.44
C ILE A 151 5.35 -13.61 0.67
N PHE A 152 6.50 -12.94 0.67
CA PHE A 152 6.85 -11.86 1.60
C PHE A 152 6.59 -10.47 1.01
N ASN A 153 5.68 -10.37 0.04
CA ASN A 153 5.24 -9.13 -0.59
C ASN A 153 6.32 -8.33 -1.35
N ILE A 154 7.45 -8.95 -1.67
CA ILE A 154 8.54 -8.34 -2.46
C ILE A 154 8.31 -8.69 -3.94
N ASN A 155 8.16 -7.68 -4.80
CA ASN A 155 7.73 -7.87 -6.19
C ASN A 155 8.72 -7.42 -7.26
N GLU A 156 9.85 -6.81 -6.92
CA GLU A 156 10.86 -6.37 -7.87
C GLU A 156 11.29 -7.48 -8.84
N PRO A 157 11.49 -8.75 -8.40
CA PRO A 157 11.84 -9.83 -9.31
C PRO A 157 10.80 -10.07 -10.41
N ILE A 158 9.50 -9.95 -10.08
CA ILE A 158 8.43 -10.12 -11.08
C ILE A 158 8.17 -8.85 -11.87
N MET A 159 8.31 -7.66 -11.27
CA MET A 159 8.09 -6.37 -11.94
C MET A 159 9.10 -6.10 -13.05
N PHE A 160 10.37 -6.45 -12.79
CA PHE A 160 11.47 -6.22 -13.73
C PHE A 160 11.84 -7.47 -14.52
N GLY A 161 11.73 -8.67 -13.92
CA GLY A 161 12.10 -9.92 -14.58
C GLY A 161 11.08 -10.38 -15.63
N LEU A 162 9.79 -10.20 -15.35
CA LEU A 162 8.74 -10.21 -16.35
C LEU A 162 8.50 -8.73 -16.59
N PRO A 163 8.86 -8.13 -17.74
CA PRO A 163 8.79 -6.68 -17.91
C PRO A 163 7.32 -6.25 -17.82
N ILE A 164 6.81 -6.00 -16.61
CA ILE A 164 5.48 -5.48 -16.31
C ILE A 164 5.56 -3.96 -16.42
N VAL A 165 6.68 -3.40 -15.95
CA VAL A 165 7.09 -2.02 -16.22
C VAL A 165 7.02 -1.75 -17.72
N LEU A 166 6.28 -0.70 -18.09
CA LEU A 166 6.04 -0.24 -19.46
C LEU A 166 5.36 -1.27 -20.39
N ASN A 167 4.81 -2.37 -19.87
CA ASN A 167 4.13 -3.38 -20.67
C ASN A 167 2.61 -3.18 -20.66
N THR A 168 2.09 -2.77 -21.82
CA THR A 168 0.69 -2.42 -22.01
C THR A 168 -0.26 -3.61 -21.89
N ILE A 169 0.21 -4.85 -22.08
CA ILE A 169 -0.61 -6.06 -21.89
C ILE A 169 -0.94 -6.21 -20.40
N TYR A 170 0.05 -6.01 -19.53
CA TYR A 170 -0.12 -6.18 -18.09
C TYR A 170 -0.59 -4.89 -17.38
N LEU A 171 -0.56 -3.73 -18.04
CA LEU A 171 -1.02 -2.46 -17.48
C LEU A 171 -2.45 -2.53 -16.92
N ILE A 172 -3.38 -3.09 -17.71
CA ILE A 172 -4.79 -3.16 -17.34
C ILE A 172 -5.00 -3.98 -16.05
N PRO A 173 -4.58 -5.26 -15.97
CA PRO A 173 -4.76 -6.03 -14.74
C PRO A 173 -3.95 -5.46 -13.57
N PHE A 174 -2.77 -4.88 -13.84
CA PHE A 174 -1.93 -4.26 -12.81
C PHE A 174 -2.60 -3.08 -12.11
N ILE A 175 -3.42 -2.30 -12.85
CA ILE A 175 -4.22 -1.21 -12.29
C ILE A 175 -5.55 -1.73 -11.74
N ILE A 176 -6.29 -2.53 -12.51
CA ILE A 176 -7.68 -2.87 -12.17
C ILE A 176 -7.77 -3.84 -10.99
N ALA A 177 -6.89 -4.85 -10.91
CA ALA A 177 -6.91 -5.81 -9.81
C ALA A 177 -6.85 -5.13 -8.42
N PRO A 178 -5.87 -4.25 -8.11
CA PRO A 178 -5.82 -3.58 -6.82
C PRO A 178 -6.97 -2.61 -6.58
N MET A 179 -7.52 -1.97 -7.62
CA MET A 179 -8.69 -1.10 -7.47
C MET A 179 -9.95 -1.88 -7.07
N VAL A 180 -10.13 -3.08 -7.64
CA VAL A 180 -11.21 -3.99 -7.24
C VAL A 180 -10.98 -4.54 -5.83
N MET A 181 -9.75 -4.90 -5.48
CA MET A 181 -9.40 -5.37 -4.14
C MET A 181 -9.65 -4.30 -3.07
N VAL A 182 -9.29 -3.04 -3.34
CA VAL A 182 -9.63 -1.89 -2.48
C VAL A 182 -11.14 -1.79 -2.30
N THR A 183 -11.90 -1.89 -3.39
CA THR A 183 -13.36 -1.75 -3.36
C THR A 183 -13.99 -2.79 -2.44
N ILE A 184 -13.62 -4.06 -2.61
CA ILE A 184 -14.12 -5.16 -1.78
C ILE A 184 -13.75 -4.95 -0.32
N ALA A 185 -12.47 -4.69 -0.03
CA ALA A 185 -11.98 -4.57 1.34
C ALA A 185 -12.55 -3.33 2.05
N TYR A 186 -12.60 -2.19 1.37
CA TYR A 186 -13.10 -0.94 1.93
C TYR A 186 -14.57 -1.08 2.33
N PHE A 187 -15.41 -1.64 1.46
CA PHE A 187 -16.81 -1.88 1.79
C PHE A 187 -17.00 -3.01 2.80
N ALA A 188 -16.16 -4.05 2.78
CA ALA A 188 -16.20 -5.08 3.82
C ALA A 188 -15.93 -4.50 5.21
N THR A 189 -14.95 -3.59 5.34
CA THR A 189 -14.65 -2.95 6.63
C THR A 189 -15.72 -1.94 7.02
N THR A 190 -16.10 -1.02 6.13
CA THR A 190 -17.07 0.05 6.45
C THR A 190 -18.51 -0.45 6.68
N LEU A 191 -18.88 -1.60 6.11
CA LEU A 191 -20.16 -2.28 6.39
C LEU A 191 -20.09 -3.19 7.63
N GLY A 192 -18.92 -3.30 8.27
CA GLY A 192 -18.73 -4.10 9.49
C GLY A 192 -18.65 -5.62 9.26
N LEU A 193 -18.36 -6.08 8.04
CA LEU A 193 -18.13 -7.51 7.75
C LEU A 193 -16.78 -8.00 8.28
N VAL A 194 -15.82 -7.09 8.46
CA VAL A 194 -14.51 -7.32 9.08
C VAL A 194 -14.13 -6.11 9.92
N GLY A 195 -13.50 -6.35 11.07
CA GLY A 195 -12.99 -5.29 11.94
C GLY A 195 -11.87 -4.47 11.29
N PRO A 196 -11.74 -3.18 11.64
CA PRO A 196 -10.64 -2.34 11.16
C PRO A 196 -9.27 -2.83 11.63
N VAL A 197 -8.24 -2.47 10.87
CA VAL A 197 -6.85 -2.69 11.28
C VAL A 197 -6.54 -1.85 12.52
N LYS A 198 -5.97 -2.52 13.53
CA LYS A 198 -5.66 -1.95 14.84
C LYS A 198 -4.33 -2.42 15.45
N ILE A 199 -3.57 -3.24 14.71
CA ILE A 199 -2.22 -3.68 15.08
C ILE A 199 -1.27 -3.36 13.93
N ALA A 200 -0.12 -2.78 14.26
CA ALA A 200 0.95 -2.59 13.29
C ALA A 200 1.63 -3.94 12.98
N VAL A 201 1.49 -4.40 11.75
CA VAL A 201 2.15 -5.61 11.23
C VAL A 201 3.14 -5.18 10.15
N VAL A 202 4.30 -5.82 10.09
CA VAL A 202 5.29 -5.53 9.04
C VAL A 202 4.74 -5.93 7.67
N TRP A 203 4.92 -5.08 6.66
CA TRP A 203 4.36 -5.27 5.31
C TRP A 203 4.85 -6.55 4.61
N VAL A 204 6.00 -7.11 5.00
CA VAL A 204 6.51 -8.40 4.46
C VAL A 204 5.80 -9.62 5.03
N MET A 205 4.87 -9.45 5.98
CA MET A 205 4.11 -10.56 6.55
C MET A 205 3.26 -11.25 5.47
N PRO A 206 3.26 -12.60 5.37
CA PRO A 206 2.45 -13.31 4.38
C PRO A 206 0.97 -12.88 4.40
N PRO A 207 0.33 -12.62 3.24
CA PRO A 207 -0.94 -11.88 3.15
C PRO A 207 -2.05 -12.30 4.10
N LEU A 208 -2.38 -13.61 4.15
CA LEU A 208 -3.48 -14.10 4.98
C LEU A 208 -3.18 -13.98 6.49
N LEU A 209 -1.91 -14.19 6.86
CA LEU A 209 -1.47 -14.01 8.24
C LEU A 209 -1.44 -12.52 8.60
N ASN A 210 -1.01 -11.66 7.67
CA ASN A 210 -1.00 -10.22 7.84
C ASN A 210 -2.41 -9.70 8.19
N SER A 211 -3.42 -10.01 7.38
CA SER A 211 -4.79 -9.56 7.61
C SER A 211 -5.36 -10.04 8.96
N PHE A 212 -5.07 -11.27 9.35
CA PHE A 212 -5.50 -11.82 10.63
C PHE A 212 -4.84 -11.09 11.82
N LEU A 213 -3.53 -10.88 11.77
CA LEU A 213 -2.79 -10.20 12.82
C LEU A 213 -3.14 -8.71 12.90
N ALA A 214 -3.25 -8.03 11.75
CA ALA A 214 -3.48 -6.59 11.67
C ALA A 214 -4.84 -6.17 12.28
N THR A 215 -5.83 -7.05 12.21
CA THR A 215 -7.18 -6.85 12.80
C THR A 215 -7.29 -7.34 14.25
N GLY A 216 -6.20 -7.85 14.83
CA GLY A 216 -6.19 -8.40 16.19
C GLY A 216 -6.91 -9.74 16.32
N GLY A 217 -6.83 -10.59 15.29
CA GLY A 217 -7.35 -11.95 15.29
C GLY A 217 -8.76 -12.11 14.72
N ASP A 218 -9.21 -11.17 13.87
CA ASP A 218 -10.49 -11.32 13.19
C ASP A 218 -10.37 -12.37 12.05
N TRP A 219 -11.14 -13.46 12.17
CA TRP A 219 -11.15 -14.54 11.17
C TRP A 219 -11.80 -14.14 9.85
N MET A 220 -12.62 -13.09 9.81
CA MET A 220 -13.14 -12.56 8.55
C MET A 220 -12.05 -11.85 7.74
N ALA A 221 -11.00 -11.34 8.38
CA ALA A 221 -9.91 -10.66 7.68
C ALA A 221 -9.19 -11.55 6.64
N PRO A 222 -8.67 -12.75 6.99
CA PRO A 222 -8.09 -13.64 5.99
C PRO A 222 -9.10 -14.14 4.94
N VAL A 223 -10.39 -14.22 5.27
CA VAL A 223 -11.44 -14.56 4.28
C VAL A 223 -11.58 -13.45 3.25
N ILE A 224 -11.63 -12.18 3.65
CA ILE A 224 -11.66 -11.03 2.74
C ILE A 224 -10.38 -10.96 1.90
N SER A 225 -9.20 -11.17 2.49
CA SER A 225 -7.94 -11.20 1.75
C SER A 225 -7.92 -12.35 0.72
N LEU A 226 -8.43 -13.53 1.08
CA LEU A 226 -8.56 -14.65 0.14
C LEU A 226 -9.52 -14.32 -1.01
N ILE A 227 -10.67 -13.70 -0.73
CA ILE A 227 -11.60 -13.23 -1.76
C ILE A 227 -10.88 -12.26 -2.70
N ASN A 228 -10.15 -11.29 -2.15
CA ASN A 228 -9.35 -10.35 -2.95
C ASN A 228 -8.31 -11.06 -3.82
N MET A 229 -7.61 -12.07 -3.28
CA MET A 229 -6.65 -12.86 -4.06
C MET A 229 -7.34 -13.62 -5.19
N VAL A 230 -8.50 -14.23 -4.96
CA VAL A 230 -9.28 -14.93 -5.98
C VAL A 230 -9.77 -13.98 -7.07
N VAL A 231 -10.28 -12.80 -6.69
CA VAL A 231 -10.75 -11.81 -7.67
C VAL A 231 -9.59 -11.26 -8.49
N ALA A 232 -8.48 -10.90 -7.86
CA ALA A 232 -7.27 -10.50 -8.57
C ALA A 232 -6.78 -11.61 -9.51
N PHE A 233 -6.89 -12.87 -9.11
CA PHE A 233 -6.50 -14.01 -9.92
C PHE A 233 -7.32 -14.09 -11.20
N LEU A 234 -8.64 -14.00 -11.07
CA LEU A 234 -9.56 -14.01 -12.21
C LEU A 234 -9.31 -12.82 -13.15
N ILE A 235 -8.87 -11.68 -12.62
CA ILE A 235 -8.48 -10.51 -13.42
C ILE A 235 -7.16 -10.76 -14.16
N TRP A 236 -6.15 -11.36 -13.51
CA TRP A 236 -4.83 -11.60 -14.11
C TRP A 236 -4.81 -12.70 -15.17
N VAL A 237 -5.57 -13.78 -14.97
CA VAL A 237 -5.52 -14.99 -15.83
C VAL A 237 -5.74 -14.70 -17.32
N PRO A 238 -6.76 -13.92 -17.75
CA PRO A 238 -6.96 -13.60 -19.17
C PRO A 238 -5.75 -12.94 -19.82
N PHE A 239 -5.06 -12.06 -19.10
CA PHE A 239 -3.89 -11.35 -19.61
C PHE A 239 -2.66 -12.25 -19.66
N VAL A 240 -2.48 -13.15 -18.70
CA VAL A 240 -1.45 -14.20 -18.76
C VAL A 240 -1.66 -15.09 -19.99
N ILE A 241 -2.89 -15.53 -20.24
CA ILE A 241 -3.22 -16.36 -21.41
C ILE A 241 -2.97 -15.60 -22.71
N THR A 242 -3.34 -14.32 -22.76
CA THR A 242 -3.12 -13.46 -23.93
C THR A 242 -1.64 -13.22 -24.19
N ALA A 243 -0.85 -12.98 -23.13
CA ALA A 243 0.60 -12.77 -23.23
C ALA A 243 1.37 -14.00 -23.75
N ASN A 244 0.79 -15.20 -23.71
CA ASN A 244 1.36 -16.40 -24.35
C ASN A 244 1.29 -16.35 -25.88
N ARG A 245 0.39 -15.55 -26.46
CA ARG A 245 0.14 -15.48 -27.91
C ARG A 245 0.91 -14.34 -28.59
N VAL A 246 1.44 -13.41 -27.79
CA VAL A 246 2.18 -12.26 -28.31
C VAL A 246 3.56 -12.71 -28.76
N GLY A 247 3.85 -12.55 -30.06
CA GLY A 247 5.10 -12.98 -30.68
C GLY A 247 5.11 -14.41 -31.23
N VAL A 248 3.99 -15.14 -31.16
CA VAL A 248 3.82 -16.44 -31.83
C VAL A 248 3.20 -16.21 -33.22
N PRO A 249 3.83 -16.69 -34.31
CA PRO A 249 3.25 -16.59 -35.65
C PRO A 249 1.86 -17.25 -35.70
N GLU A 250 0.93 -16.63 -36.44
CA GLU A 250 -0.49 -17.01 -36.49
C GLU A 250 -0.71 -18.47 -36.97
N GLU A 251 0.26 -19.02 -37.70
CA GLU A 251 0.28 -20.40 -38.22
C GLU A 251 0.45 -21.47 -37.13
N GLU A 252 1.19 -21.17 -36.06
CA GLU A 252 1.40 -22.11 -34.93
C GLU A 252 0.27 -22.04 -33.89
N MET A 253 -0.61 -21.02 -33.97
CA MET A 253 -1.76 -20.89 -33.07
C MET A 253 -2.97 -21.76 -33.47
N LYS A 254 -2.99 -22.28 -34.70
CA LYS A 254 -4.11 -23.07 -35.27
C LYS A 254 -3.84 -24.58 -35.32
N ALA A 255 -2.64 -25.02 -34.96
CA ALA A 255 -2.26 -26.43 -34.79
C ALA A 255 -2.47 -26.90 -33.35
#